data_AF-A0A6I1JIA3-F1
#
_entry.id   AF-A0A6I1JIA3-F1
#
_cell.length_a   1.000
_cell.length_b   1.000
_cell.length_c   1.000
_cell.angle_alpha   90.00
_cell.angle_beta   90.00
_cell.angle_gamma   90.00
#
_symmetry.space_group_name_H-M   'P 1'
#
loop_
_entity.id
_entity.type
_entity.pdbx_description
1 polymer ?
#
loop_
_entity_poly.entity_id
_entity_poly.type
_entity_poly.pdbx_seq_one_letter_code
_entity_poly.pdbx_strand_id
1 'polypeptide(L)'
;MINRYGLNSDGVEAVARRLAARTRRGGIVGVNIGPNKDSTDRVADYGLLVERLAPHVSYLSVNVSSPNTPGLRDLQQASFLEAAGAASTA
;
A
#
# COMPACT_ATOMS: atom_id res chain seq x y z
N MET A 1 -8.28 18.82 -13.32
CA MET A 1 -8.79 17.45 -13.55
C MET A 1 -9.44 16.96 -12.26
N ILE A 2 -10.57 16.25 -12.34
CA ILE A 2 -11.23 15.59 -11.19
C ILE A 2 -11.29 14.08 -11.50
N ASN A 3 -10.98 13.20 -10.54
CA ASN A 3 -11.04 11.74 -10.69
C ASN A 3 -11.73 11.04 -9.50
N ARG A 4 -12.29 9.85 -9.72
CA ARG A 4 -13.01 9.03 -8.72
C ARG A 4 -12.65 7.54 -8.79
N TYR A 5 -11.42 7.19 -9.16
CA TYR A 5 -11.05 5.80 -9.47
C TYR A 5 -10.99 4.85 -8.25
N GLY A 6 -10.73 5.37 -7.05
CA GLY A 6 -10.82 4.58 -5.82
C GLY A 6 -9.83 3.41 -5.73
N LEU A 7 -8.53 3.65 -5.99
CA LEU A 7 -7.45 2.66 -5.87
C LEU A 7 -7.62 1.42 -6.76
N ASN A 8 -8.06 1.59 -8.00
CA ASN A 8 -8.10 0.50 -8.98
C ASN A 8 -6.68 -0.10 -9.20
N SER A 9 -6.54 -1.41 -9.02
CA SER A 9 -5.27 -2.12 -9.09
C SER A 9 -5.47 -3.56 -9.58
N ASP A 10 -4.46 -4.12 -10.25
CA ASP A 10 -4.43 -5.54 -10.63
C ASP A 10 -4.16 -6.48 -9.44
N GLY A 11 -4.01 -5.93 -8.23
CA GLY A 11 -3.74 -6.65 -7.01
C GLY A 11 -2.25 -6.89 -6.74
N VAL A 12 -1.94 -7.21 -5.48
CA VAL A 12 -0.57 -7.29 -4.96
C VAL A 12 0.29 -8.31 -5.70
N GLU A 13 -0.25 -9.48 -6.00
CA GLU A 13 0.51 -10.57 -6.64
C GLU A 13 0.91 -10.24 -8.08
N ALA A 14 0.03 -9.58 -8.84
CA ALA A 14 0.34 -9.14 -10.19
C ALA A 14 1.41 -8.03 -10.19
N VAL A 15 1.33 -7.12 -9.23
CA VAL A 15 2.32 -6.05 -9.05
C VAL A 15 3.67 -6.60 -8.58
N ALA A 16 3.68 -7.52 -7.62
CA ALA A 16 4.89 -8.16 -7.10
C ALA A 16 5.68 -8.87 -8.20
N ARG A 17 5.01 -9.65 -9.06
CA ARG A 17 5.67 -10.30 -10.22
C ARG A 17 6.33 -9.29 -11.16
N ARG A 18 5.68 -8.16 -11.43
CA ARG A 18 6.23 -7.10 -12.30
C ARG A 18 7.43 -6.41 -11.68
N LEU A 19 7.38 -6.14 -10.36
CA LEU A 19 8.49 -5.55 -9.62
C LEU A 19 9.68 -6.50 -9.53
N ALA A 20 9.45 -7.78 -9.22
CA ALA A 20 10.47 -8.81 -9.21
C ALA A 20 11.22 -8.91 -10.55
N ALA A 21 10.48 -8.93 -11.67
CA ALA A 21 11.06 -8.94 -13.02
C ALA A 21 11.88 -7.66 -13.35
N ARG A 22 11.58 -6.54 -12.68
CA ARG A 22 12.29 -5.27 -12.88
C ARG A 22 13.57 -5.14 -12.07
N THR A 23 13.77 -5.91 -11.00
CA THR A 23 14.88 -5.75 -10.02
C THR A 23 16.27 -5.59 -10.65
N ARG A 24 16.53 -6.18 -11.83
CA ARG A 24 17.81 -6.09 -12.54
C ARG A 24 17.99 -4.84 -13.42
N ARG A 25 16.97 -3.99 -13.57
CA ARG A 25 16.95 -2.85 -14.50
C ARG A 25 17.51 -1.55 -13.90
N GLY A 26 17.98 -1.57 -12.65
CA GLY A 26 18.54 -0.42 -11.94
C GLY A 26 17.52 0.69 -11.64
N GLY A 27 17.97 1.71 -10.91
CA GLY A 27 17.17 2.88 -10.51
C GLY A 27 16.34 2.68 -9.24
N ILE A 28 15.79 3.78 -8.71
CA ILE A 28 14.93 3.81 -7.53
C ILE A 28 13.49 3.54 -7.96
N VAL A 29 12.81 2.63 -7.26
CA VAL A 29 11.39 2.33 -7.48
C VAL A 29 10.66 2.45 -6.16
N GLY A 30 9.62 3.27 -6.12
CA GLY A 30 8.67 3.30 -5.01
C GLY A 30 7.34 2.69 -5.39
N VAL A 31 6.60 2.19 -4.41
CA VAL A 31 5.21 1.76 -4.59
C VAL A 31 4.29 2.41 -3.57
N ASN A 32 3.14 2.88 -4.04
CA ASN A 32 2.09 3.44 -3.20
C ASN A 32 1.06 2.35 -2.89
N ILE A 33 0.85 2.05 -1.61
CA ILE A 33 0.01 0.95 -1.14
C ILE A 33 -1.26 1.47 -0.48
N GLY A 34 -2.35 0.73 -0.59
CA GLY A 34 -3.63 1.04 0.01
C GLY A 34 -4.49 -0.21 0.16
N PRO A 35 -5.38 -0.26 1.17
CA PRO A 35 -6.19 -1.43 1.45
C PRO A 35 -7.30 -1.57 0.41
N ASN A 36 -7.93 -2.75 0.40
CA ASN A 36 -9.13 -2.94 -0.41
C ASN A 36 -10.28 -2.07 0.11
N LYS A 37 -11.13 -1.60 -0.79
CA LYS A 37 -12.26 -0.70 -0.45
C LYS A 37 -13.15 -1.28 0.64
N ASP A 38 -13.44 -2.57 0.54
CA ASP A 38 -14.38 -3.30 1.41
C ASP A 38 -13.67 -4.05 2.54
N SER A 39 -12.38 -3.75 2.78
CA SER A 39 -11.60 -4.38 3.84
C SER A 39 -12.11 -4.00 5.23
N THR A 40 -12.30 -5.03 6.06
CA THR A 40 -12.68 -4.90 7.48
C THR A 40 -11.47 -4.76 8.40
N ASP A 41 -10.27 -5.14 7.94
CA ASP A 41 -9.01 -4.99 8.69
C ASP A 41 -7.94 -4.36 7.79
N ARG A 42 -7.91 -3.03 7.82
CA ARG A 42 -7.02 -2.25 6.96
C ARG A 42 -5.57 -2.26 7.44
N VAL A 43 -5.33 -2.48 8.74
CA VAL A 43 -3.95 -2.61 9.27
C VAL A 43 -3.33 -3.89 8.72
N ALA A 44 -4.08 -5.00 8.78
CA ALA A 44 -3.63 -6.28 8.22
C ALA A 44 -3.36 -6.17 6.71
N ASP A 45 -4.22 -5.47 5.95
CA ASP A 45 -3.98 -5.23 4.53
C ASP A 45 -2.66 -4.50 4.27
N TYR A 46 -2.35 -3.45 5.02
CA TYR A 46 -1.07 -2.75 4.87
C TYR A 46 0.11 -3.66 5.23
N GLY A 47 0.01 -4.45 6.30
CA GLY A 47 1.04 -5.43 6.67
C GLY A 47 1.33 -6.42 5.53
N LEU A 48 0.27 -7.00 4.95
CA LEU A 48 0.40 -7.91 3.80
C LEU A 48 1.04 -7.22 2.59
N LEU A 49 0.65 -5.99 2.29
CA LEU A 49 1.22 -5.23 1.16
C LEU A 49 2.71 -4.92 1.38
N VAL A 50 3.11 -4.59 2.61
CA VAL A 50 4.51 -4.38 2.97
C VAL A 50 5.30 -5.67 2.81
N GLU A 51 4.86 -6.77 3.43
CA GLU A 51 5.51 -8.09 3.35
C GLU A 51 5.77 -8.51 1.90
N ARG A 52 4.77 -8.33 1.03
CA ARG A 52 4.81 -8.77 -0.36
C ARG A 52 5.64 -7.88 -1.28
N LEU A 53 5.71 -6.58 -1.01
CA LEU A 53 6.29 -5.61 -1.95
C LEU A 53 7.63 -5.04 -1.50
N ALA A 54 7.90 -4.96 -0.20
CA ALA A 54 9.15 -4.42 0.35
C ALA A 54 10.42 -5.05 -0.25
N PRO A 55 10.50 -6.38 -0.50
CA PRO A 55 11.69 -7.00 -1.08
C PRO A 55 12.03 -6.54 -2.51
N HIS A 56 11.13 -5.81 -3.18
CA HIS A 56 11.25 -5.47 -4.60
C HIS A 56 11.37 -3.96 -4.88
N VAL A 57 11.29 -3.11 -3.84
CA VAL A 57 11.21 -1.65 -4.00
C VAL A 57 12.17 -0.93 -3.05
N SER A 58 12.52 0.29 -3.41
CA SER A 58 13.39 1.16 -2.61
C SER A 58 12.63 1.84 -1.47
N TYR A 59 11.34 2.10 -1.65
CA TYR A 59 10.48 2.68 -0.62
C TYR A 59 9.00 2.35 -0.85
N LEU A 60 8.24 2.47 0.22
CA LEU A 60 6.79 2.31 0.25
C LEU A 60 6.15 3.64 0.68
N SER A 61 5.00 3.97 0.09
CA SER A 61 4.13 5.05 0.55
C SER A 61 2.79 4.46 0.98
N VAL A 62 2.34 4.81 2.18
CA VAL A 62 1.07 4.34 2.74
C VAL A 62 -0.02 5.36 2.41
N ASN A 63 -0.97 4.97 1.56
CA ASN A 63 -2.05 5.86 1.16
C ASN A 63 -3.21 5.84 2.17
N VAL A 64 -3.25 6.84 3.05
CA VAL A 64 -4.37 7.10 3.97
C VAL A 64 -5.18 8.34 3.59
N SER A 65 -5.02 8.87 2.37
CA SER A 65 -5.51 10.21 2.00
C SER A 65 -6.56 10.24 0.88
N SER A 66 -6.79 9.11 0.18
CA SER A 66 -7.77 9.02 -0.91
C SER A 66 -9.18 9.45 -0.46
N PRO A 67 -9.81 10.45 -1.11
CA PRO A 67 -11.21 10.82 -0.84
C PRO A 67 -12.21 9.80 -1.37
N ASN A 68 -11.76 8.87 -2.22
CA ASN A 68 -12.62 7.95 -2.98
C ASN A 68 -12.74 6.58 -2.31
N THR A 69 -12.09 6.38 -1.16
CA THR A 69 -12.15 5.16 -0.36
C THR A 69 -12.80 5.51 0.98
N PRO A 70 -14.07 5.15 1.21
CA PRO A 70 -14.81 5.54 2.42
C PRO A 70 -14.07 5.21 3.71
N GLY A 71 -14.01 6.15 4.65
CA GLY A 71 -13.36 5.99 5.95
C GLY A 71 -11.83 5.85 5.92
N LEU A 72 -11.17 5.99 4.76
CA LEU A 72 -9.70 5.81 4.70
C LEU A 72 -8.95 6.94 5.40
N ARG A 73 -9.50 8.15 5.39
CA ARG A 73 -8.90 9.32 6.07
C ARG A 73 -8.98 9.25 7.59
N ASP A 74 -9.89 8.45 8.13
CA ASP A 74 -9.99 8.25 9.58
C ASP A 74 -8.75 7.52 10.11
N LEU A 75 -7.99 6.86 9.24
CA LEU A 75 -6.71 6.21 9.55
C LEU A 75 -5.54 7.18 9.70
N GLN A 76 -5.76 8.48 9.50
CA GLN A 76 -4.73 9.51 9.72
C GLN A 76 -4.49 9.81 11.21
N GLN A 77 -5.30 9.23 12.10
CA GLN A 77 -5.11 9.34 13.55
C GLN A 77 -3.80 8.67 13.97
N ALA A 78 -3.08 9.27 14.92
CA ALA A 78 -1.74 8.84 15.33
C ALA A 78 -1.67 7.35 15.71
N SER A 79 -2.70 6.85 16.41
CA SER A 79 -2.77 5.44 16.85
C SER A 79 -2.77 4.43 15.71
N PHE A 80 -3.35 4.77 14.55
CA PHE A 80 -3.32 3.89 13.38
C PHE A 80 -1.94 3.85 12.74
N LEU A 81 -1.27 5.00 12.66
CA LEU A 81 0.06 5.10 12.06
C LEU A 81 1.11 4.34 12.88
N GLU A 82 0.97 4.33 14.21
CA GLU A 82 1.81 3.52 15.11
C GLU A 82 1.60 2.02 14.87
N ALA A 83 0.35 1.57 14.78
CA ALA A 83 0.02 0.16 14.53
C ALA A 83 0.51 -0.33 13.16
N ALA A 84 0.35 0.48 12.11
CA ALA A 84 0.81 0.15 10.77
C ALA A 84 2.35 0.09 10.68
N GLY A 85 3.06 0.94 11.42
CA GLY A 85 4.53 0.89 11.51
C GLY A 85 5.04 -0.38 12.20
N ALA A 86 4.36 -0.82 13.26
CA ALA A 86 4.73 -2.03 14.00
C ALA A 86 4.59 -3.32 13.14
N ALA A 87 3.56 -3.39 12.30
CA ALA A 87 3.33 -4.53 11.40
C ALA A 87 4.45 -4.75 10.35
N SER A 88 5.30 -3.75 10.10
CA SER A 88 6.44 -3.85 9.18
C SER A 88 7.70 -4.46 9.82
N THR A 89 7.70 -4.72 11.13
CA THR A 89 8.88 -5.15 11.91
C THR A 89 8.77 -6.57 12.48
N ALA A 90 7.64 -7.24 12.25
CA ALA A 90 7.39 -8.64 12.62
C ALA A 90 7.49 -9.55 11.38
#